data_AF-A0AAU9WI51-F1
#
_entry.id   AF-A0AAU9WI51-F1
#
_cell.length_a   1.000
_cell.length_b   1.000
_cell.length_c   1.000
_cell.angle_alpha   90.00
_cell.angle_beta   90.00
_cell.angle_gamma   90.00
#
_symmetry.space_group_name_H-M   'P 1'
#
loop_
_entity.id
_entity.type
_entity.pdbx_description
1 polymer ?
#
loop_
_entity_poly.entity_id
_entity_poly.type
_entity_poly.pdbx_seq_one_letter_code
_entity_poly.pdbx_strand_id
1 'polypeptide(L)'
;MLRSSEPDKDYINASFVDDYSRRDAYILTQAPLNDTVNDFWRMISQYDIGTIVMLNSLKEEKESYPLYWPSEGSAKYGDITLQLLSKTNSKNITTRKFSVINATPPTKTSTVQHIQYTGWANGDSNPDPQEMLDLLTVLEQSQQQSGDGVIVFQCRDGVGRSGCVATIMSVIERVKIEQTVDVFQTIKLIRAKRPGAVNTLDLYLFCYKTILAYLDSFNCYSNFEDC
;
A
#
# COMPACT_ATOMS: atom_id res chain seq x y z
N MET A 1 -4.32 15.33 7.82
CA MET A 1 -5.56 16.11 7.64
C MET A 1 -5.76 16.36 6.16
N LEU A 2 -6.97 16.12 5.65
CA LEU A 2 -7.35 16.66 4.35
C LEU A 2 -7.49 18.17 4.49
N ARG A 3 -7.23 18.91 3.41
CA ARG A 3 -7.52 20.34 3.36
C ARG A 3 -8.91 20.50 2.74
N SER A 4 -9.89 20.90 3.53
CA SER A 4 -11.23 21.23 3.09
C SER A 4 -11.61 22.64 3.53
N SER A 5 -12.52 23.27 2.79
CA SER A 5 -13.15 24.53 3.20
C SER A 5 -14.21 24.34 4.29
N GLU A 6 -14.61 23.09 4.56
CA GLU A 6 -15.57 22.74 5.61
C GLU A 6 -14.84 22.02 6.76
N PRO A 7 -14.86 22.54 8.00
CA PRO A 7 -14.09 21.99 9.13
C PRO A 7 -14.39 20.51 9.42
N ASP A 8 -15.63 20.08 9.18
CA ASP A 8 -16.07 18.70 9.44
C ASP A 8 -15.67 17.71 8.33
N LYS A 9 -15.11 18.20 7.21
CA LYS A 9 -14.66 17.38 6.06
C LYS A 9 -13.13 17.23 5.99
N ASP A 10 -12.39 17.60 7.03
CA ASP A 10 -10.91 17.51 7.05
C ASP A 10 -10.40 16.12 7.50
N TYR A 11 -11.29 15.25 7.96
CA TYR A 11 -10.95 13.95 8.50
C TYR A 11 -10.99 12.84 7.45
N ILE A 12 -9.94 12.02 7.46
CA ILE A 12 -9.93 10.69 6.86
C ILE A 12 -9.14 9.78 7.80
N ASN A 13 -9.57 8.52 7.94
CA ASN A 13 -8.90 7.55 8.79
C ASN A 13 -7.62 7.00 8.11
N ALA A 14 -6.60 7.84 8.07
CA ALA A 14 -5.30 7.55 7.49
C ALA A 14 -4.18 8.15 8.36
N SER A 15 -3.01 7.50 8.38
CA SER A 15 -1.86 7.96 9.17
C SER A 15 -0.59 7.86 8.35
N PHE A 16 0.21 8.93 8.36
CA PHE A 16 1.57 8.90 7.84
C PHE A 16 2.46 8.04 8.72
N VAL A 17 3.30 7.24 8.08
CA VAL A 17 4.24 6.33 8.72
C VAL A 17 5.60 6.50 8.05
N ASP A 18 6.63 6.53 8.89
CA ASP A 18 8.01 6.64 8.45
C ASP A 18 8.50 5.30 7.91
N ASP A 19 9.33 5.34 6.87
CA ASP A 19 10.17 4.24 6.45
C ASP A 19 11.53 4.30 7.16
N TYR A 20 12.40 3.32 6.91
CA TYR A 20 13.75 3.31 7.48
C TYR A 20 14.56 4.55 7.06
N SER A 21 14.58 4.85 5.76
CA SER A 21 15.40 5.92 5.19
C SER A 21 14.65 7.25 5.02
N ARG A 22 13.31 7.24 5.11
CA ARG A 22 12.47 8.38 4.71
C ARG A 22 11.29 8.63 5.66
N ARG A 23 11.11 9.90 6.05
CA ARG A 23 9.93 10.33 6.81
C ARG A 23 8.68 10.37 5.94
N ASP A 24 7.52 10.11 6.55
CA ASP A 24 6.21 10.17 5.90
C ASP A 24 6.16 9.34 4.59
N ALA A 25 6.92 8.26 4.53
CA ALA A 25 7.10 7.45 3.33
C ALA A 25 5.84 6.67 2.94
N TYR A 26 4.99 6.36 3.92
CA TYR A 26 3.80 5.55 3.77
C TYR A 26 2.56 6.26 4.34
N ILE A 27 1.41 5.96 3.78
CA ILE A 27 0.10 6.25 4.37
C ILE A 27 -0.62 4.92 4.61
N LEU A 28 -0.96 4.65 5.86
CA LEU A 28 -1.79 3.50 6.23
C LEU A 28 -3.23 3.95 6.40
N THR A 29 -4.16 3.36 5.66
CA THR A 29 -5.58 3.76 5.66
C THR A 29 -6.51 2.56 5.60
N GLN A 30 -7.71 2.73 6.14
CA GLN A 30 -8.79 1.76 5.98
C GLN A 30 -9.30 1.70 4.54
N ALA A 31 -10.03 0.63 4.21
CA ALA A 31 -10.75 0.54 2.95
C ALA A 31 -11.79 1.66 2.85
N PRO A 32 -11.91 2.33 1.68
CA PRO A 32 -12.92 3.35 1.48
C PRO A 32 -14.34 2.80 1.73
N LEU A 33 -15.15 3.57 2.45
CA LEU A 33 -16.57 3.33 2.66
C LEU A 33 -17.39 4.18 1.67
N ASN A 34 -18.68 3.90 1.52
CA ASN A 34 -19.55 4.60 0.55
C ASN A 34 -19.50 6.14 0.69
N ASP A 35 -19.42 6.62 1.93
CA ASP A 35 -19.35 8.03 2.31
C ASP A 35 -17.93 8.59 2.25
N THR A 36 -16.88 7.76 2.27
CA THR A 36 -15.48 8.22 2.28
C THR A 36 -14.72 7.98 0.97
N VAL A 37 -15.36 7.46 -0.09
CA VAL A 37 -14.70 7.26 -1.40
C VAL A 37 -14.15 8.57 -1.97
N ASN A 38 -14.95 9.64 -1.87
CA ASN A 38 -14.53 10.95 -2.38
C ASN A 38 -13.33 11.51 -1.58
N ASP A 39 -13.35 11.33 -0.25
CA ASP A 39 -12.26 11.75 0.62
C ASP A 39 -10.98 10.98 0.35
N PHE A 40 -11.10 9.68 0.06
CA PHE A 40 -9.95 8.86 -0.35
C PHE A 40 -9.29 9.43 -1.60
N TRP A 41 -10.02 9.66 -2.69
CA TRP A 41 -9.42 10.21 -3.91
C TRP A 41 -8.92 11.65 -3.77
N ARG A 42 -9.58 12.45 -2.93
CA ARG A 42 -9.07 13.77 -2.56
C ARG A 42 -7.73 13.66 -1.82
N MET A 43 -7.56 12.69 -0.92
CA MET A 43 -6.27 12.38 -0.27
C MET A 43 -5.20 12.04 -1.31
N ILE A 44 -5.51 11.11 -2.21
CA ILE A 44 -4.58 10.65 -3.27
C ILE A 44 -4.11 11.84 -4.12
N SER A 45 -5.04 12.71 -4.55
CA SER A 45 -4.71 13.89 -5.35
C SER A 45 -3.92 14.94 -4.57
N GLN A 46 -4.34 15.25 -3.33
CA GLN A 46 -3.74 16.30 -2.51
C GLN A 46 -2.29 15.98 -2.12
N TYR A 47 -2.00 14.72 -1.81
CA TYR A 47 -0.66 14.26 -1.43
C TYR A 47 0.16 13.75 -2.62
N ASP A 48 -0.34 13.91 -3.85
CA ASP A 48 0.33 13.50 -5.09
C ASP A 48 0.79 12.03 -5.09
N ILE A 49 -0.08 11.16 -4.57
CA ILE A 49 0.24 9.74 -4.39
C ILE A 49 0.35 9.08 -5.76
N GLY A 50 1.51 8.50 -6.06
CA GLY A 50 1.74 7.73 -7.29
C GLY A 50 1.41 6.25 -7.19
N THR A 51 1.38 5.68 -5.98
CA THR A 51 1.18 4.24 -5.75
C THR A 51 0.17 3.98 -4.65
N ILE A 52 -0.85 3.17 -4.95
CA ILE A 52 -1.85 2.65 -4.00
C ILE A 52 -1.74 1.14 -3.99
N VAL A 53 -1.69 0.55 -2.80
CA VAL A 53 -1.64 -0.89 -2.58
C VAL A 53 -2.87 -1.32 -1.81
N MET A 54 -3.74 -2.09 -2.46
CA MET A 54 -4.96 -2.63 -1.89
C MET A 54 -4.72 -4.09 -1.49
N LEU A 55 -4.78 -4.38 -0.19
CA LEU A 55 -4.45 -5.66 0.45
C LEU A 55 -5.70 -6.41 0.94
N ASN A 56 -6.86 -6.06 0.40
CA ASN A 56 -8.14 -6.70 0.66
C ASN A 56 -8.91 -6.93 -0.65
N SER A 57 -9.91 -7.81 -0.58
CA SER A 57 -10.89 -7.98 -1.65
C SER A 57 -12.07 -7.03 -1.46
N LEU A 58 -12.81 -6.72 -2.53
CA LEU A 58 -14.06 -5.95 -2.43
C LEU A 58 -15.14 -6.69 -1.64
N LYS A 59 -15.07 -8.03 -1.64
CA LYS A 59 -15.91 -8.90 -0.83
C LYS A 59 -15.01 -9.79 0.00
N GLU A 60 -15.12 -9.66 1.31
CA GLU A 60 -14.54 -10.58 2.30
C GLU A 60 -15.70 -11.27 3.04
N GLU A 61 -15.42 -12.32 3.81
CA GLU A 61 -16.46 -13.23 4.34
C GLU A 61 -17.65 -12.53 5.01
N LYS A 62 -17.39 -11.44 5.74
CA LYS A 62 -18.41 -10.72 6.52
C LYS A 62 -18.62 -9.28 6.07
N GLU A 63 -17.82 -8.77 5.15
CA GLU A 63 -17.81 -7.35 4.77
C GLU A 63 -17.70 -7.18 3.26
N SER A 64 -18.37 -6.13 2.76
CA SER A 64 -18.26 -5.69 1.38
C SER A 64 -17.85 -4.23 1.36
N TYR A 65 -16.88 -3.91 0.52
CA TYR A 65 -16.38 -2.56 0.29
C TYR A 65 -16.87 -2.07 -1.06
N PRO A 66 -17.21 -0.78 -1.20
CA PRO A 66 -17.56 -0.22 -2.49
C PRO A 66 -16.39 -0.30 -3.46
N LEU A 67 -16.74 -0.53 -4.73
CA LEU A 67 -15.80 -0.31 -5.82
C LEU A 67 -15.51 1.20 -5.88
N TYR A 68 -14.28 1.60 -5.54
CA TYR A 68 -13.88 3.00 -5.53
C TYR A 68 -13.11 3.41 -6.80
N TRP A 69 -13.13 2.60 -7.86
CA TRP A 69 -12.46 2.91 -9.12
C TRP A 69 -13.31 2.51 -10.33
N PRO A 70 -13.14 3.16 -11.50
CA PRO A 70 -13.83 2.72 -12.72
C PRO A 70 -13.25 1.39 -13.22
N SER A 71 -14.11 0.41 -13.50
CA SER A 71 -13.71 -0.84 -14.16
C SER A 71 -13.38 -0.65 -15.65
N GLU A 72 -13.97 0.36 -16.28
CA GLU A 72 -13.75 0.77 -17.67
C GLU A 72 -14.00 2.28 -17.81
N GLY A 73 -13.40 2.91 -18.83
CA GLY A 73 -13.61 4.33 -19.12
C GLY A 73 -13.20 5.25 -17.97
N SER A 74 -14.12 6.10 -17.52
CA SER A 74 -13.88 7.09 -16.47
C SER A 74 -15.03 7.18 -15.48
N ALA A 75 -14.72 7.59 -14.24
CA ALA A 75 -15.70 7.84 -13.18
C ALA A 75 -15.31 9.08 -12.38
N LYS A 76 -16.31 9.78 -11.84
CA LYS A 76 -16.13 11.03 -11.07
C LYS A 76 -16.42 10.78 -9.59
N TYR A 77 -15.53 11.29 -8.74
CA TYR A 77 -15.57 11.20 -7.27
C TYR A 77 -15.36 12.61 -6.69
N GLY A 78 -16.45 13.33 -6.44
CA GLY A 78 -16.39 14.76 -6.13
C GLY A 78 -15.75 15.55 -7.29
N ASP A 79 -14.70 16.30 -7.02
CA ASP A 79 -13.95 17.09 -8.03
C ASP A 79 -12.87 16.27 -8.76
N ILE A 80 -12.67 15.01 -8.37
CA ILE A 80 -11.68 14.12 -8.97
C ILE A 80 -12.33 13.27 -10.06
N THR A 81 -11.78 13.32 -11.27
CA THR A 81 -12.12 12.39 -12.35
C THR A 81 -11.01 11.36 -12.49
N LEU A 82 -11.37 10.08 -12.44
CA LEU A 82 -10.47 8.97 -12.71
C LEU A 82 -10.73 8.41 -14.09
N GLN A 83 -9.66 8.15 -14.84
CA GLN A 83 -9.73 7.44 -16.10
C GLN A 83 -8.81 6.22 -16.05
N LEU A 84 -9.35 5.03 -16.35
CA LEU A 84 -8.55 3.81 -16.47
C LEU A 84 -7.73 3.87 -17.77
N LEU A 85 -6.41 3.82 -17.63
CA LEU A 85 -5.47 3.85 -18.75
C LEU A 85 -5.03 2.44 -19.16
N SER A 86 -4.73 1.59 -18.18
CA SER A 86 -4.36 0.20 -18.42
C SER A 86 -4.68 -0.68 -17.22
N LYS A 87 -4.86 -1.97 -17.49
CA LYS A 87 -5.05 -3.01 -16.47
C LYS A 87 -4.24 -4.24 -16.86
N THR A 88 -3.46 -4.76 -15.92
CA THR A 88 -2.72 -6.02 -16.06
C THR A 88 -3.06 -6.94 -14.89
N ASN A 89 -3.07 -8.24 -15.13
CA ASN A 89 -3.28 -9.25 -14.09
C ASN A 89 -2.11 -10.24 -14.14
N SER A 90 -1.56 -10.58 -12.99
CA SER A 90 -0.52 -11.58 -12.83
C SER A 90 -0.72 -12.31 -11.50
N LYS A 91 -1.00 -13.61 -11.54
CA LYS A 91 -1.31 -14.43 -10.35
C LYS A 91 -2.37 -13.74 -9.45
N ASN A 92 -2.00 -13.43 -8.20
CA ASN A 92 -2.83 -12.76 -7.19
C ASN A 92 -2.68 -11.23 -7.18
N ILE A 93 -2.05 -10.64 -8.20
CA ILE A 93 -1.83 -9.20 -8.34
C ILE A 93 -2.58 -8.68 -9.57
N THR A 94 -3.44 -7.68 -9.36
CA THR A 94 -4.03 -6.87 -10.42
C THR A 94 -3.51 -5.45 -10.32
N THR A 95 -2.84 -4.97 -11.37
CA THR A 95 -2.34 -3.60 -11.45
C THR A 95 -3.21 -2.80 -12.41
N ARG A 96 -3.61 -1.60 -11.99
CA ARG A 96 -4.41 -0.65 -12.77
C ARG A 96 -3.68 0.68 -12.80
N LYS A 97 -3.54 1.29 -13.97
CA LYS A 97 -2.99 2.62 -14.14
C LYS A 97 -4.14 3.60 -14.36
N PHE A 98 -4.23 4.63 -13.53
CA PHE A 98 -5.25 5.65 -13.62
C PHE A 98 -4.64 7.01 -13.94
N SER A 99 -5.31 7.79 -14.79
CA SER A 99 -5.16 9.24 -14.82
C SER A 99 -6.10 9.83 -13.77
N VAL A 100 -5.59 10.73 -12.94
CA VAL A 100 -6.32 11.39 -11.85
C VAL A 100 -6.34 12.88 -12.14
N ILE A 101 -7.53 13.39 -12.48
CA ILE A 101 -7.74 14.79 -12.86
C ILE A 101 -8.49 15.46 -11.73
N ASN A 102 -7.83 16.40 -11.06
CA ASN A 102 -8.45 17.27 -10.07
C ASN A 102 -8.95 18.54 -10.74
N ALA A 103 -10.26 18.72 -10.79
CA ALA A 103 -10.90 19.88 -11.42
C ALA A 103 -10.81 21.15 -10.56
N THR A 104 -10.45 21.05 -9.27
CA THR A 104 -10.26 22.21 -8.39
C THR A 104 -9.10 23.07 -8.92
N PRO A 105 -9.30 24.37 -9.19
CA PRO A 105 -8.24 25.23 -9.70
C PRO A 105 -7.05 25.36 -8.72
N PRO A 106 -5.79 25.31 -9.20
CA PRO A 106 -5.40 25.02 -10.58
C PRO A 106 -5.63 23.54 -10.91
N THR A 107 -6.24 23.27 -12.07
CA THR A 107 -6.49 21.90 -12.53
C THR A 107 -5.17 21.14 -12.60
N LYS A 108 -5.10 20.01 -11.90
CA LYS A 108 -3.92 19.15 -11.84
C LYS A 108 -4.28 17.77 -12.36
N THR A 109 -3.43 17.24 -13.24
CA THR A 109 -3.50 15.85 -13.68
C THR A 109 -2.27 15.10 -13.17
N SER A 110 -2.49 13.98 -12.51
CA SER A 110 -1.43 13.05 -12.08
C SER A 110 -1.76 11.63 -12.54
N THR A 111 -0.80 10.72 -12.40
CA THR A 111 -0.97 9.31 -12.74
C THR A 111 -0.76 8.46 -11.50
N VAL A 112 -1.62 7.46 -11.30
CA VAL A 112 -1.59 6.59 -10.13
C VAL A 112 -1.60 5.13 -10.55
N GLN A 113 -0.67 4.36 -9.98
CA GLN A 113 -0.62 2.90 -10.03
C GLN A 113 -1.42 2.34 -8.85
N HIS A 114 -2.50 1.64 -9.13
CA HIS A 114 -3.30 0.91 -8.15
C HIS A 114 -2.98 -0.58 -8.26
N ILE A 115 -2.39 -1.14 -7.21
CA ILE A 115 -1.93 -2.51 -7.14
C ILE A 115 -2.83 -3.23 -6.12
N GLN A 116 -3.69 -4.09 -6.61
CA GLN A 116 -4.55 -4.93 -5.78
C GLN A 116 -3.92 -6.31 -5.64
N TYR A 117 -3.63 -6.70 -4.40
CA TYR A 117 -3.16 -8.03 -4.07
C TYR A 117 -4.22 -8.82 -3.31
N THR A 118 -4.54 -10.02 -3.80
CA THR A 118 -5.61 -10.89 -3.29
C THR A 118 -5.09 -12.19 -2.68
N GLY A 119 -3.79 -12.30 -2.37
CA GLY A 119 -3.22 -13.54 -1.83
C GLY A 119 -3.56 -13.83 -0.35
N TRP A 120 -4.12 -12.87 0.38
CA TRP A 120 -4.73 -13.10 1.71
C TRP A 120 -6.11 -13.81 1.62
N ALA A 121 -6.25 -14.81 0.74
CA ALA A 121 -7.49 -15.55 0.56
C ALA A 121 -7.70 -16.58 1.67
N ASN A 122 -8.96 -16.71 2.14
CA ASN A 122 -9.45 -17.58 3.24
C ASN A 122 -9.13 -17.07 4.68
N GLY A 123 -10.01 -16.20 5.19
CA GLY A 123 -10.17 -15.98 6.63
C GLY A 123 -8.92 -15.55 7.39
N ASP A 124 -8.11 -14.65 6.84
CA ASP A 124 -6.90 -14.07 7.45
C ASP A 124 -5.63 -14.94 7.48
N SER A 125 -5.61 -16.05 6.72
CA SER A 125 -4.37 -16.80 6.53
C SER A 125 -3.32 -15.97 5.79
N ASN A 126 -2.07 -16.02 6.27
CA ASN A 126 -0.96 -15.34 5.60
C ASN A 126 -0.61 -16.02 4.28
N PRO A 127 -0.25 -15.25 3.23
CA PRO A 127 0.18 -15.82 1.97
C PRO A 127 1.54 -16.50 2.09
N ASP A 128 1.97 -17.17 1.02
CA ASP A 128 3.34 -17.63 0.92
C ASP A 128 4.32 -16.43 0.91
N PRO A 129 5.44 -16.46 1.65
CA PRO A 129 6.46 -15.41 1.60
C PRO A 129 6.89 -15.02 0.19
N GLN A 130 6.98 -15.96 -0.74
CA GLN A 130 7.36 -15.71 -2.12
C GLN A 130 6.33 -14.84 -2.86
N GLU A 131 5.04 -15.01 -2.59
CA GLU A 131 4.02 -14.12 -3.17
C GLU A 131 4.17 -12.68 -2.67
N MET A 132 4.64 -12.51 -1.44
CA MET A 132 4.91 -11.19 -0.89
C MET A 132 6.15 -10.57 -1.52
N LEU A 133 7.20 -11.34 -1.80
CA LEU A 133 8.36 -10.87 -2.59
C LEU A 133 7.95 -10.48 -4.02
N ASP A 134 7.05 -11.25 -4.65
CA ASP A 134 6.48 -10.90 -5.96
C ASP A 134 5.74 -9.54 -5.88
N LEU A 135 4.97 -9.28 -4.81
CA LEU A 135 4.32 -7.99 -4.59
C LEU A 135 5.35 -6.86 -4.41
N LEU A 136 6.38 -7.06 -3.59
CA LEU A 136 7.43 -6.07 -3.37
C LEU A 136 8.13 -5.69 -4.68
N THR A 137 8.36 -6.66 -5.58
CA THR A 137 8.94 -6.41 -6.91
C THR A 137 8.05 -5.48 -7.74
N VAL A 138 6.73 -5.70 -7.72
CA VAL A 138 5.78 -4.81 -8.42
C VAL A 138 5.74 -3.42 -7.79
N LEU A 139 5.87 -3.33 -6.46
CA LEU A 139 5.93 -2.05 -5.74
C LEU A 139 7.18 -1.26 -6.09
N GLU A 140 8.35 -1.89 -6.12
CA GLU A 140 9.61 -1.26 -6.52
C GLU A 140 9.52 -0.72 -7.96
N GLN A 141 8.97 -1.50 -8.89
CA GLN A 141 8.74 -1.05 -10.28
C GLN A 141 7.77 0.14 -10.35
N SER A 142 6.71 0.14 -9.53
CA SER A 142 5.78 1.27 -9.45
C SER A 142 6.46 2.52 -8.89
N GLN A 143 7.32 2.37 -7.88
CA GLN A 143 8.00 3.49 -7.22
C GLN A 143 8.98 4.18 -8.17
N GLN A 144 9.78 3.40 -8.91
CA GLN A 144 10.69 3.90 -9.95
C GLN A 144 9.97 4.74 -11.01
N GLN A 145 8.73 4.36 -11.38
CA GLN A 145 7.93 5.11 -12.36
C GLN A 145 7.24 6.35 -11.78
N SER A 146 7.05 6.38 -10.46
CA SER A 146 6.34 7.46 -9.76
C SER A 146 7.26 8.45 -9.05
N GLY A 147 8.58 8.30 -9.19
CA GLY A 147 9.58 9.18 -8.58
C GLY A 147 9.77 8.95 -7.08
N ASP A 148 9.61 7.70 -6.63
CA ASP A 148 9.74 7.29 -5.22
C ASP A 148 8.87 8.14 -4.27
N GLY A 149 7.61 8.38 -4.65
CA GLY A 149 6.66 9.13 -3.84
C GLY A 149 6.15 8.38 -2.61
N VAL A 150 5.19 8.99 -1.90
CA VAL A 150 4.51 8.33 -0.77
C VAL A 150 3.65 7.16 -1.27
N ILE A 151 3.71 6.01 -0.59
CA ILE A 151 2.90 4.82 -0.92
C ILE A 151 1.69 4.75 0.01
N VAL A 152 0.50 4.51 -0.53
CA VAL A 152 -0.70 4.25 0.28
C VAL A 152 -0.90 2.74 0.44
N PHE A 153 -0.85 2.24 1.67
CA PHE A 153 -1.25 0.88 2.03
C PHE A 153 -2.67 0.85 2.59
N GLN A 154 -3.58 0.30 1.80
CA GLN A 154 -4.97 0.08 2.17
C GLN A 154 -5.22 -1.40 2.45
N CYS A 155 -5.82 -1.71 3.60
CA CYS A 155 -6.46 -3.00 3.84
C CYS A 155 -7.86 -2.77 4.41
N ARG A 156 -8.43 -3.71 5.16
CA ARG A 156 -9.74 -3.57 5.82
C ARG A 156 -9.80 -2.35 6.75
N ASP A 157 -8.97 -2.35 7.78
CA ASP A 157 -8.93 -1.34 8.84
C ASP A 157 -7.71 -0.40 8.75
N GLY A 158 -6.79 -0.69 7.83
CA GLY A 158 -5.53 0.04 7.69
C GLY A 158 -4.54 -0.22 8.81
N VAL A 159 -4.60 -1.41 9.43
CA VAL A 159 -3.81 -1.75 10.62
C VAL A 159 -3.01 -3.05 10.42
N GLY A 160 -3.68 -4.19 10.22
CA GLY A 160 -3.05 -5.51 10.19
C GLY A 160 -2.13 -5.71 8.98
N ARG A 161 -2.74 -5.96 7.82
CA ARG A 161 -2.02 -6.24 6.55
C ARG A 161 -1.20 -5.03 6.08
N SER A 162 -1.76 -3.82 6.20
CA SER A 162 -1.03 -2.58 5.86
C SER A 162 0.22 -2.39 6.72
N GLY A 163 0.11 -2.61 8.04
CA GLY A 163 1.26 -2.54 8.94
C GLY A 163 2.30 -3.62 8.66
N CYS A 164 1.86 -4.82 8.28
CA CYS A 164 2.74 -5.93 7.93
C CYS A 164 3.60 -5.62 6.69
N VAL A 165 2.98 -5.18 5.59
CA VAL A 165 3.72 -4.83 4.37
C VAL A 165 4.66 -3.64 4.60
N ALA A 166 4.19 -2.58 5.28
CA ALA A 166 5.03 -1.43 5.64
C ALA A 166 6.24 -1.84 6.50
N THR A 167 6.05 -2.75 7.46
CA THR A 167 7.15 -3.30 8.27
C THR A 167 8.15 -4.06 7.41
N ILE A 168 7.69 -4.95 6.54
CA ILE A 168 8.56 -5.77 5.68
C ILE A 168 9.39 -4.87 4.77
N MET A 169 8.77 -3.89 4.12
CA MET A 169 9.50 -2.93 3.27
C MET A 169 10.54 -2.15 4.05
N SER A 170 10.18 -1.63 5.23
CA SER A 170 11.10 -0.86 6.06
C SER A 170 12.27 -1.67 6.59
N VAL A 171 12.05 -2.92 6.98
CA VAL A 171 13.14 -3.80 7.41
C VAL A 171 14.03 -4.19 6.23
N ILE A 172 13.46 -4.46 5.05
CA ILE A 172 14.25 -4.75 3.85
C ILE A 172 15.12 -3.54 3.47
N GLU A 173 14.58 -2.33 3.53
CA GLU A 173 15.36 -1.11 3.28
C GLU A 173 16.53 -0.96 4.26
N ARG A 174 16.27 -1.23 5.55
CA ARG A 174 17.33 -1.27 6.57
C ARG A 174 18.39 -2.33 6.29
N VAL A 175 17.98 -3.52 5.87
CA VAL A 175 18.90 -4.61 5.47
C VAL A 175 19.76 -4.17 4.30
N LYS A 176 19.17 -3.55 3.26
CA LYS A 176 19.91 -3.06 2.10
C LYS A 176 20.99 -2.04 2.48
N ILE A 177 20.70 -1.15 3.44
CA ILE A 177 21.61 -0.05 3.84
C ILE A 177 22.64 -0.50 4.90
N GLU A 178 22.21 -1.25 5.92
CA GLU A 178 23.02 -1.52 7.11
C GLU A 178 23.31 -2.99 7.36
N GLN A 179 22.73 -3.90 6.59
CA GLN A 179 22.84 -5.36 6.80
C GLN A 179 22.38 -5.79 8.20
N THR A 180 21.39 -5.07 8.78
CA THR A 180 20.80 -5.40 10.08
C THR A 180 19.29 -5.60 9.99
N VAL A 181 18.76 -6.51 10.82
CA VAL A 181 17.34 -6.84 10.91
C VAL A 181 16.82 -6.50 12.30
N ASP A 182 15.75 -5.71 12.38
CA ASP A 182 15.08 -5.38 13.64
C ASP A 182 13.57 -5.19 13.45
N VAL A 183 12.86 -6.30 13.33
CA VAL A 183 11.41 -6.31 13.11
C VAL A 183 10.66 -5.70 14.29
N PHE A 184 11.12 -5.98 15.52
CA PHE A 184 10.46 -5.52 16.74
C PHE A 184 10.46 -3.98 16.83
N GLN A 185 11.62 -3.35 16.67
CA GLN A 185 11.72 -1.91 16.76
C GLN A 185 10.98 -1.22 15.61
N THR A 186 11.03 -1.77 14.39
CA THR A 186 10.26 -1.24 13.26
C THR A 186 8.75 -1.24 13.55
N ILE A 187 8.19 -2.37 14.00
CA ILE A 187 6.76 -2.45 14.34
C ILE A 187 6.41 -1.48 15.47
N LYS A 188 7.27 -1.35 16.49
CA LYS A 188 7.06 -0.40 17.59
C LYS A 188 6.96 1.05 17.08
N LEU A 189 7.83 1.44 16.15
CA LEU A 189 7.80 2.78 15.54
C LEU A 189 6.55 3.00 14.70
N ILE A 190 6.16 2.01 13.87
CA ILE A 190 4.91 2.08 13.09
C ILE A 190 3.70 2.20 14.01
N ARG A 191 3.64 1.42 15.11
CA ARG A 191 2.55 1.47 16.10
C ARG A 191 2.43 2.82 16.81
N ALA A 192 3.52 3.57 16.94
CA ALA A 192 3.48 4.92 17.50
C ALA A 192 2.72 5.91 16.60
N LYS A 193 2.64 5.63 15.29
CA LYS A 193 1.93 6.45 14.30
C LYS A 193 0.54 5.89 13.97
N ARG A 194 0.42 4.56 13.88
CA ARG A 194 -0.82 3.81 13.58
C ARG A 194 -1.03 2.73 14.65
N PRO A 195 -1.77 3.03 15.73
CA PRO A 195 -1.98 2.07 16.82
C PRO A 195 -2.54 0.74 16.34
N GLY A 196 -2.02 -0.35 16.90
CA GLY A 196 -2.44 -1.72 16.57
C GLY A 196 -1.78 -2.32 15.33
N ALA A 197 -0.95 -1.58 14.57
CA ALA A 197 -0.30 -2.11 13.36
C ALA A 197 0.35 -3.48 13.60
N VAL A 198 0.19 -4.41 12.65
CA VAL A 198 0.55 -5.84 12.83
C VAL A 198 -0.17 -6.41 14.06
N ASN A 199 -1.49 -6.57 13.96
CA ASN A 199 -2.39 -6.81 15.09
C ASN A 199 -2.45 -8.27 15.56
N THR A 200 -1.86 -9.22 14.84
CA THR A 200 -1.86 -10.65 15.20
C THR A 200 -0.43 -11.20 15.32
N LEU A 201 -0.27 -12.27 16.11
CA LEU A 201 1.00 -13.00 16.20
C LEU A 201 1.38 -13.60 14.83
N ASP A 202 0.40 -14.07 14.06
CA ASP A 202 0.66 -14.66 12.75
C ASP A 202 1.25 -13.65 11.78
N LEU A 203 0.75 -12.40 11.75
CA LEU A 203 1.33 -11.33 10.93
C LEU A 203 2.74 -10.95 11.40
N TYR A 204 2.98 -10.95 12.72
CA TYR A 204 4.31 -10.70 13.28
C TYR A 204 5.32 -11.77 12.85
N LEU A 205 4.95 -13.04 12.96
CA LEU A 205 5.76 -14.17 12.47
C LEU A 205 5.92 -14.13 10.95
N PHE A 206 4.88 -13.71 10.23
CA PHE A 206 4.94 -13.58 8.78
C PHE A 206 5.97 -12.54 8.34
N CYS A 207 6.08 -11.39 9.02
CA CYS A 207 7.16 -10.43 8.74
C CYS A 207 8.53 -11.10 8.79
N TYR A 208 8.84 -11.87 9.84
CA TYR A 208 10.11 -12.59 9.94
C TYR A 208 10.30 -13.61 8.83
N LYS A 209 9.26 -14.40 8.51
CA LYS A 209 9.32 -15.40 7.44
C LYS A 209 9.61 -14.76 6.08
N THR A 210 8.96 -13.64 5.76
CA THR A 210 9.19 -12.91 4.51
C THR A 210 10.58 -12.29 4.44
N ILE A 211 11.07 -11.72 5.54
CA ILE A 211 12.43 -11.16 5.59
C ILE A 211 13.48 -12.27 5.44
N LEU A 212 13.27 -13.43 6.06
CA LEU A 212 14.15 -14.58 5.88
C LEU A 212 14.15 -15.07 4.43
N ALA A 213 12.97 -15.22 3.81
CA ALA A 213 12.85 -15.61 2.41
C ALA A 213 13.55 -14.60 1.48
N TYR A 214 13.43 -13.30 1.77
CA TYR A 214 14.16 -12.25 1.06
C TYR A 214 15.68 -12.47 1.16
N LEU A 215 16.22 -12.67 2.36
CA LEU A 215 17.66 -12.91 2.56
C LEU A 215 18.15 -14.17 1.86
N ASP A 216 17.39 -15.27 1.96
CA ASP A 216 17.72 -16.54 1.31
C ASP A 216 17.77 -16.42 -0.21
N SER A 217 16.93 -15.54 -0.79
CA SER A 217 16.97 -15.27 -2.23
C SER A 217 18.34 -14.77 -2.68
N PHE A 218 19.01 -13.89 -1.91
CA PHE A 218 20.36 -13.40 -2.24
C PHE A 218 21.44 -14.47 -2.05
N ASN A 219 21.35 -15.28 -0.98
CA ASN A 219 22.32 -16.35 -0.72
C ASN A 219 22.32 -17.38 -1.85
N CYS A 220 21.15 -17.68 -2.44
CA CYS A 220 21.06 -18.55 -3.62
C CYS A 220 21.72 -17.93 -4.87
N TYR A 221 21.69 -16.60 -5.03
CA TYR A 221 22.39 -15.93 -6.13
C TYR A 221 23.90 -15.83 -5.90
N SER A 222 24.36 -15.66 -4.65
CA SER A 222 25.79 -15.63 -4.30
C SER A 222 26.51 -16.96 -4.56
N ASN A 223 25.79 -18.10 -4.45
CA ASN A 223 26.36 -19.43 -4.67
C ASN A 223 26.64 -19.77 -6.15
N PHE A 224 26.40 -18.85 -7.10
CA PHE A 224 26.75 -19.00 -8.52
C PHE A 224 27.86 -18.04 -8.99
N GLU A 225 28.48 -17.26 -8.10
CA GLU A 225 29.62 -16.39 -8.45
C GLU A 225 31.01 -17.07 -8.35
N ASP A 226 31.07 -18.34 -7.90
CA ASP A 226 32.30 -19.14 -7.85
C ASP A 226 32.26 -20.34 -8.83
N CYS A 227 32.13 -20.10 -10.13
CA CYS A 227 32.37 -21.10 -11.19
C CYS A 227 33.17 -20.50 -12.36
#